data_AF-A0A952EXD7-F1
#
_entry.id   AF-A0A952EXD7-F1
#
_cell.length_a   1.000
_cell.length_b   1.000
_cell.length_c   1.000
_cell.angle_alpha   90.00
_cell.angle_beta   90.00
_cell.angle_gamma   90.00
#
_symmetry.space_group_name_H-M   'P 1'
#
loop_
_entity.id
_entity.type
_entity.pdbx_description
1 polymer ?
#
loop_
_entity_poly.entity_id
_entity_poly.type
_entity_poly.pdbx_seq_one_letter_code
_entity_poly.pdbx_strand_id
1 'polypeptide(L)' 'MTCRALIRCGASVAMLARRDDRLAALTAELGERAIGIACDVTDLDVLTASIARAVDALGGLDTII' A
#
# COMPACT_ATOMS: atom_id res chain seq x y z
N MET A 1 2.00 -12.94 -1.88
CA MET A 1 3.43 -13.25 -2.10
C MET A 1 4.22 -12.03 -2.57
N THR A 2 3.64 -11.17 -3.42
CA THR A 2 4.31 -10.03 -4.05
C THR A 2 4.86 -8.99 -3.07
N CYS A 3 4.09 -8.53 -2.09
CA CYS A 3 4.54 -7.50 -1.13
C CYS A 3 5.74 -7.97 -0.28
N ARG A 4 5.74 -9.23 0.19
CA ARG A 4 6.86 -9.80 0.95
C ARG A 4 8.14 -9.89 0.12
N ALA A 5 8.03 -10.21 -1.16
CA ALA A 5 9.19 -10.27 -2.06
C ALA A 5 9.80 -8.89 -2.29
N LEU A 6 8.97 -7.88 -2.55
CA LEU A 6 9.40 -6.49 -2.74
C LEU A 6 10.09 -5.92 -1.49
N ILE A 7 9.51 -6.13 -0.31
CA ILE A 7 10.09 -5.65 0.96
C ILE A 7 11.41 -6.35 1.28
N ARG A 8 11.54 -7.65 0.97
CA ARG A 8 12.82 -8.37 1.07
C ARG A 8 13.90 -7.82 0.15
N CYS A 9 13.52 -7.27 -1.01
CA CYS A 9 14.44 -6.57 -1.91
C CYS A 9 14.76 -5.13 -1.46
N GLY A 10 14.20 -4.67 -0.35
CA GLY A 10 14.42 -3.32 0.18
C GLY A 10 13.47 -2.25 -0.36
N ALA A 11 12.47 -2.64 -1.16
CA ALA A 11 11.46 -1.71 -1.64
C ALA A 11 10.42 -1.39 -0.57
N SER A 12 9.85 -0.19 -0.64
CA SER A 12 8.68 0.22 0.13
C SER A 12 7.42 -0.07 -0.68
N VAL A 13 6.35 -0.55 -0.03
CA VAL A 13 5.13 -1.01 -0.72
C VAL A 13 3.90 -0.38 -0.09
N ALA A 14 3.08 0.27 -0.91
CA ALA A 14 1.73 0.67 -0.54
C ALA A 14 0.73 -0.41 -0.94
N MET A 15 -0.03 -0.90 0.03
CA MET A 15 -1.10 -1.87 -0.19
C MET A 15 -2.43 -1.14 -0.08
N LEU A 16 -3.25 -1.24 -1.13
CA LEU A 16 -4.61 -0.72 -1.12
C LEU A 16 -5.58 -1.89 -0.99
N ALA A 17 -6.48 -1.83 -0.02
CA ALA A 17 -7.56 -2.80 0.10
C ALA A 17 -8.79 -2.20 0.77
N ARG A 18 -9.95 -2.80 0.50
CA ARG A 18 -11.23 -2.44 1.15
C ARG A 18 -11.31 -2.85 2.61
N ARG A 19 -10.48 -3.80 3.05
CA ARG A 19 -10.52 -4.37 4.41
C ARG A 19 -9.30 -3.92 5.19
N ASP A 20 -9.52 -2.96 6.07
CA ASP A 20 -8.49 -2.36 6.92
C ASP A 20 -7.82 -3.39 7.84
N ASP A 21 -8.60 -4.30 8.46
CA ASP A 21 -8.08 -5.31 9.40
C ASP A 21 -6.96 -6.18 8.80
N ARG A 22 -7.15 -6.60 7.53
CA ARG A 22 -6.17 -7.44 6.83
C ARG A 22 -4.92 -6.66 6.47
N LEU A 23 -5.09 -5.37 6.20
CA LEU A 23 -4.03 -4.45 5.83
C LEU A 23 -3.17 -4.14 7.06
N ALA A 24 -3.80 -3.82 8.18
CA ALA A 24 -3.16 -3.58 9.47
C ALA A 24 -2.33 -4.78 9.93
N ALA A 25 -2.85 -6.00 9.80
CA ALA A 25 -2.10 -7.22 10.10
C ALA A 25 -0.87 -7.39 9.20
N LEU A 26 -1.00 -7.10 7.90
CA LEU A 26 0.12 -7.17 6.96
C LEU A 26 1.16 -6.07 7.19
N THR A 27 0.74 -4.83 7.46
CA THR A 27 1.66 -3.74 7.79
C THR A 27 2.40 -4.02 9.10
N ALA A 28 1.73 -4.62 10.09
CA ALA A 28 2.38 -5.05 11.32
C ALA A 28 3.40 -6.19 11.09
N GLU A 29 3.10 -7.13 10.19
CA GLU A 29 4.03 -8.21 9.83
C GLU A 29 5.23 -7.70 9.01
N LEU A 30 5.02 -6.71 8.15
CA LEU A 30 5.99 -6.22 7.17
C LEU A 30 6.83 -5.03 7.67
N GLY A 31 6.37 -4.32 8.70
CA GLY A 31 7.06 -3.21 9.34
C GLY A 31 6.96 -1.87 8.59
N GLU A 32 7.84 -0.93 8.93
CA GLU A 32 7.81 0.48 8.48
C GLU A 32 7.87 0.69 6.96
N ARG A 33 8.22 -0.35 6.18
CA ARG A 33 8.29 -0.29 4.71
C ARG A 33 6.98 -0.69 4.02
N ALA A 34 5.98 -1.12 4.79
CA ALA A 34 4.64 -1.41 4.27
C ALA A 34 3.66 -0.36 4.80
N ILE A 35 2.98 0.33 3.88
CA ILE A 35 1.88 1.23 4.25
C ILE A 35 0.56 0.65 3.75
N GLY A 36 -0.43 0.64 4.63
CA GLY A 36 -1.77 0.20 4.34
C GLY A 36 -2.66 1.41 4.13
N ILE A 37 -3.31 1.50 2.97
CA ILE A 37 -4.34 2.50 2.69
C ILE A 37 -5.67 1.80 2.45
N ALA A 38 -6.64 2.03 3.33
CA ALA A 38 -8.00 1.57 3.13
C ALA A 38 -8.64 2.36 1.97
N CYS A 39 -8.98 1.64 0.91
CA CYS A 39 -9.53 2.23 -0.30
C CYS A 39 -10.48 1.24 -0.98
N ASP A 40 -11.63 1.74 -1.42
CA ASP A 40 -12.48 1.03 -2.35
C ASP A 40 -12.18 1.50 -3.78
N VAL A 41 -11.71 0.60 -4.63
CA VAL A 41 -11.38 0.88 -6.04
C VAL A 41 -12.63 1.16 -6.89
N THR A 42 -13.83 0.91 -6.37
CA THR A 42 -15.08 1.27 -7.04
C THR A 42 -15.42 2.76 -6.93
N ASP A 43 -14.79 3.46 -5.98
CA ASP A 43 -14.89 4.90 -5.83
C ASP A 43 -13.62 5.55 -6.41
N LEU A 44 -13.77 6.19 -7.56
CA LEU A 44 -12.65 6.76 -8.31
C LEU A 44 -11.99 7.94 -7.57
N ASP A 45 -12.78 8.69 -6.79
CA ASP A 45 -12.29 9.83 -6.03
C ASP A 45 -11.45 9.35 -4.85
N VAL A 46 -11.93 8.32 -4.14
CA VAL A 46 -11.19 7.66 -3.05
C VAL A 46 -9.93 6.99 -3.58
N LEU A 47 -9.98 6.37 -4.76
CA LEU A 47 -8.81 5.76 -5.39
C LEU A 47 -7.74 6.80 -5.70
N THR A 48 -8.13 7.94 -6.30
CA THR A 48 -7.20 9.02 -6.64
C THR A 48 -6.53 9.59 -5.40
N ALA A 49 -7.30 9.85 -4.34
CA ALA A 49 -6.77 10.31 -3.06
C ALA A 49 -5.84 9.28 -2.42
N SER A 50 -6.17 8.00 -2.52
CA SER A 50 -5.36 6.91 -1.94
C SER A 50 -4.03 6.73 -2.67
N ILE A 51 -4.02 6.87 -4.00
CA ILE A 51 -2.80 6.87 -4.80
C ILE A 51 -1.93 8.09 -4.44
N ALA A 52 -2.51 9.28 -4.32
CA ALA A 52 -1.78 10.48 -3.91
C ALA A 52 -1.09 10.30 -2.55
N ARG A 53 -1.80 9.68 -1.59
CA ARG A 53 -1.22 9.33 -0.27
C ARG A 53 -0.11 8.28 -0.37
N ALA A 54 -0.25 7.30 -1.26
CA ALA A 54 0.80 6.31 -1.51
C ALA A 54 2.06 6.97 -2.07
N VAL A 55 1.91 7.88 -3.04
CA VAL A 55 3.04 8.65 -3.63
C VAL A 55 3.73 9.49 -2.57
N ASP A 56 2.97 10.23 -1.76
CA ASP A 56 3.53 11.09 -0.71
C ASP A 56 4.29 10.28 0.37
N ALA A 57 3.73 9.14 0.78
CA ALA A 57 4.35 8.27 1.78
C ALA A 57 5.60 7.53 1.25
N LEU A 58 5.60 7.12 -0.02
CA LEU A 58 6.70 6.37 -0.63
C LEU A 58 7.76 7.28 -1.27
N GLY A 59 7.45 8.57 -1.47
CA GLY A 59 8.28 9.52 -2.21
C GLY A 59 8.24 9.34 -3.73
N GLY A 60 7.36 8.47 -4.23
CA GLY A 60 7.24 8.10 -5.64
C GLY A 60 6.57 6.74 -5.81
N LEU A 61 6.01 6.47 -7.00
CA LEU A 61 5.50 5.16 -7.38
C LEU A 61 6.29 4.63 -8.57
N ASP A 62 7.08 3.58 -8.34
CA ASP A 62 7.83 2.91 -9.41
C ASP A 62 7.00 1.88 -10.17
N THR A 63 6.03 1.25 -9.51
CA THR A 63 5.22 0.15 -10.09
C THR A 63 3.89 0.01 -9.35
N ILE A 64 2.82 -0.23 -10.11
CA ILE A 64 1.47 -0.56 -9.61
C ILE A 64 1.12 -1.96 -10.14
N ILE A 65 0.58 -2.82 -9.29
CA ILE A 65 0.22 -4.22 -9.57
C ILE A 65 -1.23 -4.48 -9.18
#